data_AF-A0A212KVP6-F1
#
_entry.id   AF-A0A212KVP6-F1
#
_cell.length_a   1.000
_cell.length_b   1.000
_cell.length_c   1.000
_cell.angle_alpha   90.00
_cell.angle_beta   90.00
_cell.angle_gamma   90.00
#
_symmetry.space_group_name_H-M   'P 1'
#
loop_
_entity.id
_entity.type
_entity.pdbx_description
1 polymer ?
#
loop_
_entity_poly.entity_id
_entity_poly.type
_entity_poly.pdbx_seq_one_letter_code
_entity_poly.pdbx_strand_id
1 'polypeptide(L)'
;MITLIAWIGVLIVSFYILARVCDDYFVVSLELISERFKLSQDMTGATLMAIGSSAPELFVSLIALIKPGDHVSIGLGTIIGSAIFNILVIVGVTATVKKAIVPWQPIVRDLLFYSISIFLLMHFFSTGYITWSEAAIFVSTYCLYVFAVFFWRRLFPYTDQVETAKEYEEDVIEKFPKVNEILENALTTCFPDRERYFSTFGMSVLIIGILCWI
;
A
#
# COMPACT_ATOMS: atom_id res chain seq x y z
N MET A 1 -27.45 -1.64 22.25
CA MET A 1 -26.94 -0.25 22.20
C MET A 1 -25.53 -0.16 22.76
N ILE A 2 -25.28 -0.54 24.02
CA ILE A 2 -23.93 -0.55 24.63
C ILE A 2 -22.93 -1.44 23.85
N THR A 3 -23.35 -2.63 23.43
CA THR A 3 -22.52 -3.54 22.62
C THR A 3 -22.15 -2.96 21.25
N LEU A 4 -23.09 -2.29 20.58
CA LEU A 4 -22.85 -1.66 19.28
C LEU A 4 -21.87 -0.48 19.40
N ILE A 5 -22.00 0.33 20.45
CA ILE A 5 -21.07 1.43 20.76
C ILE A 5 -19.67 0.86 21.06
N ALA A 6 -19.58 -0.23 21.80
CA ALA A 6 -18.31 -0.90 22.08
C ALA A 6 -17.62 -1.40 20.79
N TRP A 7 -18.37 -2.04 19.88
CA TRP A 7 -17.83 -2.50 18.60
C TRP A 7 -17.35 -1.36 17.70
N ILE A 8 -18.10 -0.24 17.66
CA ILE A 8 -17.66 0.96 16.93
C ILE A 8 -16.38 1.52 17.55
N GLY A 9 -16.28 1.56 18.88
CA GLY A 9 -15.08 1.99 19.58
C GLY A 9 -13.86 1.12 19.24
N VAL A 10 -14.03 -0.20 19.26
CA VAL A 10 -12.98 -1.15 18.85
C VAL A 10 -12.56 -0.91 17.41
N LEU A 11 -13.51 -0.74 16.48
CA LEU A 11 -13.21 -0.49 15.07
C LEU A 11 -12.38 0.78 14.87
N ILE A 12 -12.76 1.89 15.51
CA ILE A 12 -12.04 3.16 15.41
C ILE A 12 -10.62 3.02 15.97
N VAL A 13 -10.45 2.36 17.12
CA VAL A 13 -9.14 2.14 17.72
C VAL A 13 -8.28 1.23 16.84
N SER A 14 -8.82 0.13 16.33
CA SER A 14 -8.12 -0.78 15.42
C SER A 14 -7.67 -0.08 14.14
N PHE A 15 -8.54 0.75 13.53
CA PHE A 15 -8.20 1.53 12.35
C PHE A 15 -7.06 2.53 12.64
N TYR A 16 -7.12 3.22 13.78
CA TYR A 16 -6.08 4.17 14.17
C TYR A 16 -4.73 3.48 14.42
N ILE A 17 -4.71 2.36 15.13
CA ILE A 17 -3.48 1.59 15.37
C ILE A 17 -2.93 1.04 14.05
N LEU A 18 -3.81 0.52 13.18
CA LEU A 18 -3.42 -0.03 11.87
C LEU A 18 -2.73 1.03 11.01
N ALA A 19 -3.31 2.24 10.92
CA ALA A 19 -2.72 3.35 10.18
C ALA A 19 -1.31 3.70 10.71
N ARG A 20 -1.16 3.83 12.03
CA ARG A 20 0.14 4.12 12.65
C ARG A 20 1.18 3.02 12.44
N VAL A 21 0.79 1.76 12.55
CA VAL A 21 1.70 0.63 12.33
C VAL A 21 2.18 0.59 10.87
N CYS A 22 1.31 0.93 9.92
CA CYS A 22 1.69 0.99 8.52
C CYS A 22 2.65 2.15 8.25
N ASP A 23 2.29 3.36 8.65
CA ASP A 23 3.05 4.57 8.32
C ASP A 23 4.37 4.64 9.10
N ASP A 24 4.32 4.47 10.43
CA ASP A 24 5.48 4.73 11.29
C ASP A 24 6.48 3.56 11.33
N TYR A 25 6.02 2.32 11.07
CA TYR A 25 6.85 1.11 11.24
C TYR A 25 7.02 0.31 9.95
N PHE A 26 5.94 -0.02 9.25
CA PHE A 26 6.00 -0.90 8.08
C PHE A 26 6.68 -0.22 6.89
N VAL A 27 6.24 0.98 6.51
CA VAL A 27 6.79 1.75 5.39
C VAL A 27 8.25 2.14 5.67
N VAL A 28 8.55 2.64 6.87
CA VAL A 28 9.93 2.98 7.29
C VAL A 28 10.85 1.76 7.24
N SER A 29 10.37 0.58 7.66
CA SER A 29 11.18 -0.64 7.57
C SER A 29 11.46 -1.04 6.11
N LEU A 30 10.51 -0.85 5.21
CA LEU A 30 10.69 -1.10 3.77
C LEU A 30 11.72 -0.15 3.16
N GLU A 31 11.75 1.12 3.59
CA GLU A 31 12.76 2.09 3.19
C GLU A 31 14.17 1.64 3.57
N LEU A 32 14.37 1.32 4.86
CA LEU A 32 15.65 0.85 5.38
C LEU A 32 16.12 -0.43 4.69
N ILE A 33 15.21 -1.37 4.41
CA ILE A 33 15.52 -2.56 3.62
C ILE A 33 16.01 -2.16 2.23
N SER A 34 15.29 -1.25 1.56
CA SER A 34 15.63 -0.81 0.22
C SER A 34 17.03 -0.18 0.12
N GLU A 35 17.37 0.69 1.09
CA GLU A 35 18.69 1.31 1.20
C GLU A 35 19.80 0.28 1.37
N ARG A 36 19.57 -0.74 2.21
CA ARG A 36 20.53 -1.83 2.45
C ARG A 36 20.74 -2.70 1.21
N PHE A 37 19.69 -2.89 0.40
CA PHE A 37 19.78 -3.56 -0.90
C PHE A 37 20.28 -2.66 -2.03
N LYS A 38 20.59 -1.39 -1.75
CA LYS A 38 21.06 -0.39 -2.74
C LYS A 38 20.14 -0.27 -3.96
N LEU A 39 18.83 -0.39 -3.74
CA LEU A 39 17.86 -0.23 -4.82
C LEU A 39 17.79 1.25 -5.23
N SER A 40 17.53 1.49 -6.51
CA SER A 40 17.31 2.87 -6.97
C SER A 40 16.02 3.46 -6.37
N GLN A 41 15.96 4.78 -6.25
CA GLN A 41 14.82 5.49 -5.65
C GLN A 41 13.50 5.16 -6.38
N ASP A 42 13.51 5.16 -7.70
CA ASP A 42 12.35 4.80 -8.51
C ASP A 42 11.92 3.34 -8.29
N MET A 43 12.87 2.42 -8.11
CA MET A 43 12.54 1.03 -7.80
C MET A 43 11.88 0.92 -6.42
N THR A 44 12.42 1.63 -5.44
CA THR A 44 11.89 1.66 -4.07
C THR A 44 10.46 2.21 -4.06
N GLY A 45 10.24 3.34 -4.71
CA GLY A 45 8.93 3.99 -4.82
C GLY A 45 7.90 3.14 -5.56
N ALA A 46 8.24 2.67 -6.75
CA ALA A 46 7.29 1.95 -7.62
C ALA A 46 6.94 0.54 -7.13
N THR A 47 7.75 -0.07 -6.25
CA THR A 47 7.52 -1.45 -5.80
C THR A 47 7.34 -1.53 -4.29
N LEU A 48 8.39 -1.34 -3.51
CA LEU A 48 8.36 -1.55 -2.05
C LEU A 48 7.43 -0.56 -1.35
N MET A 49 7.54 0.74 -1.66
CA MET A 49 6.67 1.75 -1.04
C MET A 49 5.22 1.63 -1.49
N ALA A 50 5.00 1.33 -2.78
CA ALA A 50 3.66 1.07 -3.31
C ALA A 50 2.99 -0.13 -2.63
N ILE A 51 3.71 -1.25 -2.46
CA ILE A 51 3.24 -2.41 -1.69
C ILE A 51 3.05 -2.03 -0.21
N GLY A 52 3.96 -1.21 0.33
CA GLY A 52 3.92 -0.64 1.67
C GLY A 52 2.56 -0.02 2.00
N SER A 53 2.16 0.93 1.16
CA SER A 53 0.91 1.67 1.30
C SER A 53 -0.34 0.80 1.11
N SER A 54 -0.30 -0.19 0.20
CA SER A 54 -1.44 -1.06 -0.10
C SER A 54 -1.47 -2.38 0.70
N ALA A 55 -0.57 -2.54 1.68
CA ALA A 55 -0.48 -3.77 2.44
C ALA A 55 -1.74 -4.05 3.27
N PRO A 56 -2.33 -3.09 4.01
CA PRO A 56 -3.58 -3.33 4.74
C PRO A 56 -4.69 -3.87 3.86
N GLU A 57 -4.89 -3.28 2.68
CA GLU A 57 -5.90 -3.70 1.72
C GLU A 57 -5.64 -5.12 1.21
N LEU A 58 -4.37 -5.47 0.97
CA LEU A 58 -3.97 -6.82 0.60
C LEU A 58 -4.28 -7.82 1.72
N PHE A 59 -3.98 -7.49 2.97
CA PHE A 59 -4.28 -8.35 4.13
C PHE A 59 -5.78 -8.51 4.35
N VAL A 60 -6.57 -7.43 4.28
CA VAL A 60 -8.05 -7.49 4.39
C VAL A 60 -8.63 -8.38 3.30
N SER A 61 -8.19 -8.21 2.05
CA SER A 61 -8.68 -9.00 0.92
C SER A 61 -8.31 -10.47 1.03
N LEU A 62 -7.10 -10.77 1.53
CA LEU A 62 -6.64 -12.14 1.78
C LEU A 62 -7.42 -12.81 2.92
N ILE A 63 -7.67 -12.08 4.02
CA ILE A 63 -8.47 -12.58 5.14
C ILE A 63 -9.91 -12.85 4.71
N ALA A 64 -10.49 -11.97 3.89
CA ALA A 64 -11.84 -12.17 3.32
C ALA A 64 -11.94 -13.45 2.46
N LEU A 65 -10.84 -13.86 1.80
CA LEU A 65 -10.77 -15.10 1.03
C LEU A 65 -10.62 -16.35 1.93
N ILE A 66 -9.87 -16.25 3.03
CA ILE A 66 -9.56 -17.38 3.92
C ILE A 66 -10.69 -17.64 4.94
N LYS A 67 -11.45 -16.61 5.32
CA LYS A 67 -12.50 -16.73 6.33
C LYS A 67 -13.68 -17.56 5.78
N PRO A 68 -14.11 -18.62 6.48
CA PRO A 68 -15.20 -19.48 6.00
C PRO A 68 -16.52 -18.70 5.89
N GLY A 69 -17.06 -18.61 4.67
CA GLY A 69 -18.30 -17.91 4.31
C GLY A 69 -18.26 -17.39 2.86
N ASP A 70 -19.39 -16.92 2.32
CA ASP A 70 -19.49 -16.31 0.97
C ASP A 70 -18.91 -14.87 0.93
N HIS A 71 -17.74 -14.67 1.56
CA HIS A 71 -17.09 -13.36 1.69
C HIS A 71 -16.17 -13.01 0.50
N VAL A 72 -16.10 -13.87 -0.52
CA VAL A 72 -15.33 -13.63 -1.75
C VAL A 72 -15.78 -12.33 -2.45
N SER A 73 -17.08 -12.05 -2.44
CA SER A 73 -17.65 -10.80 -2.97
C SER A 73 -17.19 -9.55 -2.20
N ILE A 74 -16.95 -9.69 -0.89
CA ILE A 74 -16.46 -8.61 -0.03
C ILE A 74 -15.00 -8.30 -0.37
N GLY A 75 -14.15 -9.32 -0.45
CA GLY A 75 -12.73 -9.12 -0.79
C GLY A 75 -12.55 -8.45 -2.15
N LEU A 76 -13.32 -8.86 -3.16
CA LEU A 76 -13.28 -8.25 -4.49
C LEU A 76 -13.78 -6.80 -4.48
N GLY A 77 -14.88 -6.54 -3.75
CA GLY A 77 -15.40 -5.19 -3.53
C GLY A 77 -14.38 -4.27 -2.85
N THR A 78 -13.60 -4.79 -1.91
CA THR A 78 -12.50 -4.05 -1.27
C THR A 78 -11.40 -3.69 -2.26
N ILE A 79 -10.96 -4.63 -3.11
CA ILE A 79 -9.90 -4.39 -4.10
C ILE A 79 -10.33 -3.34 -5.14
N ILE A 80 -11.51 -3.50 -5.73
CA ILE A 80 -12.01 -2.55 -6.75
C ILE A 80 -12.32 -1.19 -6.10
N GLY A 81 -12.96 -1.20 -4.93
CA GLY A 81 -13.34 0.01 -4.21
C GLY A 81 -12.13 0.86 -3.80
N SER A 82 -11.08 0.25 -3.26
CA SER A 82 -9.85 0.96 -2.89
C SER A 82 -9.14 1.53 -4.11
N ALA A 83 -9.09 0.78 -5.21
CA ALA A 83 -8.45 1.24 -6.45
C ALA A 83 -9.17 2.48 -7.04
N ILE A 84 -10.51 2.48 -7.04
CA ILE A 84 -11.31 3.63 -7.47
C ILE A 84 -11.14 4.80 -6.50
N PHE A 85 -11.17 4.55 -5.19
CA PHE A 85 -10.99 5.58 -4.17
C PHE A 85 -9.62 6.27 -4.28
N ASN A 86 -8.55 5.51 -4.50
CA ASN A 86 -7.20 6.05 -4.62
C ASN A 86 -7.07 6.97 -5.84
N ILE A 87 -7.63 6.59 -6.99
CA ILE A 87 -7.56 7.39 -8.23
C ILE A 87 -8.49 8.61 -8.16
N LEU A 88 -9.70 8.47 -7.63
CA LEU A 88 -10.66 9.58 -7.65
C LEU A 88 -10.44 10.55 -6.48
N VAL A 89 -10.30 10.03 -5.26
CA VAL A 89 -10.25 10.84 -4.05
C VAL A 89 -8.83 11.26 -3.74
N ILE A 90 -7.89 10.32 -3.59
CA ILE A 90 -6.51 10.67 -3.18
C ILE A 90 -5.83 11.50 -4.27
N VAL A 91 -5.79 11.01 -5.52
CA VAL A 91 -5.18 11.76 -6.63
C VAL A 91 -5.96 13.05 -6.93
N GLY A 92 -7.30 13.03 -6.87
CA GLY A 92 -8.12 14.22 -7.10
C GLY A 92 -7.89 15.33 -6.08
N VAL A 93 -7.83 14.99 -4.79
CA VAL A 93 -7.56 15.96 -3.70
C VAL A 93 -6.13 16.46 -3.79
N THR A 94 -5.14 15.58 -3.96
CA THR A 94 -3.73 15.99 -4.06
C THR A 94 -3.47 16.91 -5.25
N ALA A 95 -4.08 16.64 -6.42
CA ALA A 95 -4.03 17.49 -7.59
C ALA A 95 -4.68 18.88 -7.39
N THR A 96 -5.67 18.97 -6.49
CA THR A 96 -6.34 20.24 -6.13
C THR A 96 -5.48 21.05 -5.15
N VAL A 97 -4.84 20.39 -4.19
CA VAL A 97 -4.01 21.04 -3.16
C VAL A 97 -2.69 21.54 -3.74
N LYS A 98 -2.01 20.75 -4.58
CA LYS A 98 -0.70 21.11 -5.14
C LYS A 98 -0.63 20.71 -6.61
N LYS A 99 -0.20 21.65 -7.46
CA LYS A 99 0.10 21.34 -8.87
C LYS A 99 1.34 20.47 -8.95
N ALA A 100 1.15 19.20 -9.31
CA ALA A 100 2.24 18.31 -9.69
C ALA A 100 2.46 18.37 -11.20
N ILE A 101 3.69 18.67 -11.63
CA ILE A 101 4.10 18.55 -13.04
C ILE A 101 4.67 17.15 -13.19
N VAL A 102 3.89 16.25 -13.78
CA VAL A 102 4.28 14.85 -13.96
C VAL A 102 4.61 14.61 -15.44
N PRO A 103 5.75 13.97 -15.75
CA PRO A 103 6.13 13.66 -17.12
C PRO A 103 5.13 12.66 -17.73
N TRP A 104 4.81 12.84 -19.01
CA TRP A 104 3.80 12.03 -19.69
C TRP A 104 4.22 10.56 -19.86
N GLN A 105 5.52 10.29 -19.89
CA GLN A 105 6.10 8.96 -20.15
C GLN A 105 5.68 7.91 -19.11
N PRO A 106 5.91 8.11 -17.79
CA PRO A 106 5.45 7.15 -16.78
C PRO A 106 3.92 7.07 -16.70
N ILE A 107 3.21 8.20 -16.89
CA ILE A 107 1.75 8.22 -16.85
C ILE A 107 1.15 7.29 -17.91
N VAL A 108 1.63 7.38 -19.16
CA VAL A 108 1.12 6.56 -20.25
C VAL A 108 1.41 5.08 -20.00
N ARG A 109 2.62 4.75 -19.52
CA ARG A 109 2.97 3.38 -19.12
C ARG A 109 2.00 2.86 -18.07
N ASP A 110 1.86 3.57 -16.96
CA ASP A 110 1.05 3.13 -15.83
C ASP A 110 -0.44 3.01 -16.23
N LEU A 111 -0.96 3.96 -17.01
CA LEU A 111 -2.33 3.93 -17.52
C LEU A 111 -2.58 2.74 -18.46
N LEU A 112 -1.61 2.37 -19.30
CA LEU A 112 -1.74 1.22 -20.19
C LEU A 112 -1.83 -0.09 -19.40
N PHE A 113 -0.90 -0.33 -18.47
CA PHE A 113 -0.92 -1.54 -17.62
C PHE A 113 -2.15 -1.60 -16.72
N TYR A 114 -2.59 -0.45 -16.20
CA TYR A 114 -3.80 -0.36 -15.41
C TYR A 114 -5.05 -0.67 -16.22
N SER A 115 -5.14 -0.15 -17.45
CA SER A 115 -6.25 -0.44 -18.38
C SER A 115 -6.29 -1.93 -18.77
N ILE A 116 -5.13 -2.55 -19.02
CA ILE A 116 -5.02 -4.00 -19.28
C ILE A 116 -5.52 -4.78 -18.06
N SER A 117 -5.14 -4.38 -16.85
CA SER A 117 -5.54 -5.06 -15.62
C SER A 117 -7.05 -4.99 -15.40
N ILE A 118 -7.67 -3.83 -15.62
CA ILE A 118 -9.13 -3.67 -15.55
C ILE A 118 -9.82 -4.52 -16.63
N PHE A 119 -9.29 -4.53 -17.85
CA PHE A 119 -9.87 -5.33 -18.93
C PHE A 119 -9.84 -6.83 -18.60
N LEU A 120 -8.71 -7.35 -18.10
CA LEU A 120 -8.57 -8.74 -17.66
C LEU A 120 -9.54 -9.05 -16.51
N LEU A 121 -9.67 -8.14 -15.55
CA LEU A 121 -10.62 -8.27 -14.45
C LEU A 121 -12.06 -8.37 -14.95
N MET A 122 -12.49 -7.47 -15.81
CA MET A 122 -13.83 -7.50 -16.41
C MET A 122 -14.07 -8.78 -17.23
N HIS A 123 -13.06 -9.25 -17.96
CA HIS A 123 -13.17 -10.45 -18.79
C HIS A 123 -13.33 -11.72 -17.94
N PHE A 124 -12.44 -11.96 -16.98
CA PHE A 124 -12.47 -13.16 -16.15
C PHE A 124 -13.64 -13.16 -15.16
N PHE A 125 -14.05 -11.98 -14.70
CA PHE A 125 -15.20 -11.88 -13.80
C PHE A 125 -16.53 -12.23 -14.50
N SER A 126 -16.63 -12.09 -15.81
CA SER A 126 -17.81 -12.51 -16.59
C SER A 126 -18.16 -13.99 -16.39
N THR A 127 -17.16 -14.83 -16.08
CA THR A 127 -17.33 -16.28 -15.86
C THR A 127 -17.83 -16.60 -14.44
N GLY A 128 -17.77 -15.64 -13.51
CA GLY A 128 -18.32 -15.74 -12.15
C GLY A 128 -17.43 -16.44 -11.12
N TYR A 129 -16.27 -16.97 -11.52
CA TYR A 129 -15.26 -17.55 -10.63
C TYR A 129 -13.86 -17.33 -11.23
N ILE A 130 -12.84 -17.22 -10.37
CA ILE A 130 -11.44 -17.02 -10.80
C ILE A 130 -10.69 -18.35 -10.69
N THR A 131 -10.12 -18.83 -11.79
CA THR A 131 -9.30 -20.05 -11.82
C THR A 131 -7.84 -19.78 -11.45
N TRP A 132 -7.09 -20.80 -11.04
CA TRP A 132 -5.65 -20.67 -10.75
C TRP A 132 -4.85 -20.15 -11.95
N SER A 133 -5.24 -20.51 -13.17
CA SER A 133 -4.65 -19.98 -14.41
C SER A 133 -4.89 -18.47 -14.55
N GLU A 134 -6.09 -17.99 -14.25
CA GLU A 134 -6.42 -16.57 -14.34
C GLU A 134 -5.70 -15.77 -13.25
N ALA A 135 -5.60 -16.31 -12.03
CA ALA A 135 -4.79 -15.73 -10.96
C ALA A 135 -3.30 -15.64 -11.37
N ALA A 136 -2.76 -16.68 -12.00
CA ALA A 136 -1.39 -16.67 -12.52
C ALA A 136 -1.19 -15.63 -13.63
N ILE A 137 -2.21 -15.35 -14.45
CA ILE A 137 -2.17 -14.27 -15.44
C ILE A 137 -2.07 -12.91 -14.74
N PHE A 138 -2.87 -12.63 -13.71
CA PHE A 138 -2.75 -11.36 -12.95
C PHE A 138 -1.37 -11.16 -12.33
N VAL A 139 -0.82 -12.20 -11.69
CA VAL A 139 0.53 -12.16 -11.14
C VAL A 139 1.57 -11.93 -12.24
N SER A 140 1.41 -12.58 -13.39
CA SER A 140 2.30 -12.40 -14.54
C SER A 140 2.23 -10.98 -15.10
N THR A 141 1.03 -10.39 -15.20
CA THR A 141 0.84 -8.99 -15.62
C THR A 141 1.49 -8.02 -14.64
N TYR A 142 1.41 -8.28 -13.33
CA TYR A 142 2.12 -7.49 -12.32
C TYR A 142 3.65 -7.61 -12.45
N CYS A 143 4.18 -8.82 -12.61
CA CYS A 143 5.61 -9.02 -12.87
C CYS A 143 6.08 -8.32 -14.15
N LEU A 144 5.27 -8.37 -15.21
CA LEU A 144 5.52 -7.67 -16.47
C LEU A 144 5.51 -6.15 -16.27
N TYR A 145 4.59 -5.62 -15.46
CA TYR A 145 4.54 -4.21 -15.10
C TYR A 145 5.83 -3.78 -14.38
N VAL A 146 6.25 -4.50 -13.34
CA VAL A 146 7.49 -4.21 -12.60
C VAL A 146 8.71 -4.26 -13.53
N PHE A 147 8.78 -5.25 -14.42
CA PHE A 147 9.83 -5.33 -15.43
C PHE A 147 9.78 -4.16 -16.41
N ALA A 148 8.59 -3.76 -16.86
CA ALA A 148 8.41 -2.61 -17.73
C ALA A 148 8.83 -1.33 -17.04
N VAL A 149 8.48 -1.10 -15.77
CA VAL A 149 8.96 0.05 -14.98
C VAL A 149 10.49 0.12 -15.00
N PHE A 150 11.15 -1.02 -14.76
CA PHE A 150 12.61 -1.12 -14.75
C PHE A 150 13.23 -0.81 -16.12
N PHE A 151 12.69 -1.39 -17.20
CA PHE A 151 13.24 -1.22 -18.54
C PHE A 151 12.90 0.14 -19.16
N TRP A 152 11.73 0.70 -18.83
CA TRP A 152 11.24 1.96 -19.38
C TRP A 152 12.12 3.14 -18.99
N ARG A 153 12.63 3.16 -17.75
CA ARG A 153 13.59 4.18 -17.31
C ARG A 153 14.87 4.15 -18.13
N ARG A 154 15.31 2.96 -18.54
CA ARG A 154 16.50 2.77 -19.37
C ARG A 154 16.29 3.23 -20.82
N LEU A 155 15.08 3.05 -21.35
CA LEU A 155 14.73 3.44 -22.72
C LEU A 155 14.40 4.93 -22.87
N PHE A 156 13.66 5.48 -21.91
CA PHE A 156 13.18 6.85 -21.92
C PHE A 156 13.58 7.53 -20.60
N PRO A 157 14.83 8.01 -20.50
CA PRO A 157 15.25 8.78 -19.34
C PRO A 157 14.41 10.06 -19.28
N TYR A 158 13.83 10.32 -18.12
CA TYR A 158 13.13 11.55 -17.83
C TYR A 158 13.59 12.05 -16.46
N THR A 159 13.58 13.36 -16.25
CA THR A 159 13.97 13.95 -14.96
C THR A 159 12.76 13.94 -14.03
N ASP A 160 12.82 13.12 -12.98
CA ASP A 160 11.87 13.21 -11.89
C ASP A 160 12.13 14.47 -11.05
N GLN A 161 11.08 15.17 -10.62
CA GLN A 161 11.19 16.23 -9.59
C GLN A 161 11.24 15.64 -8.16
N VAL A 162 11.93 14.51 -7.97
CA VAL A 162 11.92 13.75 -6.70
C VAL A 162 12.67 14.47 -5.58
N GLU A 163 13.69 15.29 -5.89
CA GLU A 163 14.47 16.01 -4.87
C GLU A 163 13.62 16.98 -4.03
N THR A 164 12.68 17.70 -4.65
CA THR A 164 11.77 18.61 -3.91
C THR A 164 10.66 17.90 -3.15
N ALA A 165 10.34 16.64 -3.48
CA ALA A 165 9.39 15.84 -2.72
C ALA A 165 10.02 15.31 -1.43
N LYS A 166 11.27 14.84 -1.50
CA LYS A 166 12.01 14.32 -0.34
C LYS A 166 12.29 15.36 0.73
N GLU A 167 12.75 16.55 0.34
CA GLU A 167 13.02 17.64 1.29
C GLU A 167 11.73 18.09 2.00
N TYR A 168 10.59 18.05 1.31
CA TYR A 168 9.29 18.35 1.89
C TYR A 168 8.77 17.24 2.81
N GLU A 169 9.05 15.97 2.48
CA GLU A 169 8.65 14.81 3.29
C GLU A 169 9.51 14.69 4.56
N GLU A 170 10.82 14.92 4.49
CA GLU A 170 11.70 15.03 5.67
C GLU A 170 11.26 16.17 6.59
N ASP A 171 10.99 17.38 6.06
CA ASP A 171 10.50 18.54 6.83
C ASP A 171 9.13 18.30 7.51
N VAL A 172 8.28 17.47 6.90
CA VAL A 172 6.96 17.12 7.42
C VAL A 172 7.07 16.01 8.47
N ILE A 173 7.89 14.99 8.25
CA ILE A 173 8.18 13.91 9.21
C ILE A 173 8.84 14.49 10.47
N GLU A 174 9.72 15.48 10.34
CA GLU A 174 10.36 16.17 11.48
C GLU A 174 9.35 17.00 12.31
N LYS A 175 8.21 17.37 11.74
CA LYS A 175 7.20 18.27 12.33
C LYS A 175 6.01 17.59 12.99
N PHE A 176 5.86 16.27 12.94
CA PHE A 176 4.76 15.63 13.65
C PHE A 176 5.04 15.57 15.16
N PRO A 177 4.21 16.21 16.00
CA PRO A 177 4.34 16.06 17.44
C PRO A 177 4.09 14.59 17.82
N LYS A 178 4.82 14.11 18.84
CA LYS A 178 4.60 12.82 19.50
C LYS A 178 3.21 12.79 20.14
N VAL A 179 2.19 12.50 19.34
CA VAL A 179 0.82 12.42 19.85
C VAL A 179 0.58 11.00 20.37
N ASN A 180 0.58 10.95 21.71
CA ASN A 180 0.37 9.86 22.66
C ASN A 180 1.60 9.00 23.04
N GLU A 181 2.37 9.53 24.00
CA GLU A 181 3.40 8.83 24.79
C GLU A 181 2.97 7.44 25.29
N ILE A 182 1.69 7.23 25.63
CA ILE A 182 1.21 5.94 26.14
C ILE A 182 1.17 4.88 25.03
N LEU A 183 0.74 5.28 23.83
CA LEU A 183 0.70 4.38 22.67
C LEU A 183 2.12 4.19 22.11
N GLU A 184 2.93 5.25 22.08
CA GLU A 184 4.36 5.14 21.74
C GLU A 184 5.09 4.21 22.72
N ASN A 185 4.85 4.29 24.03
CA ASN A 185 5.45 3.38 25.02
C ASN A 185 4.98 1.93 24.83
N ALA A 186 3.70 1.71 24.53
CA ALA A 186 3.19 0.37 24.23
C ALA A 186 3.76 -0.19 22.92
N LEU A 187 3.82 0.64 21.87
CA LEU A 187 4.35 0.25 20.57
C LEU A 187 5.87 0.05 20.60
N THR A 188 6.65 0.89 21.27
CA THR A 188 8.11 0.69 21.44
C THR A 188 8.46 -0.49 22.34
N THR A 189 7.55 -0.90 23.23
CA THR A 189 7.69 -2.18 23.96
C THR A 189 7.45 -3.38 23.05
N CYS A 190 6.55 -3.24 22.07
CA CYS A 190 6.26 -4.28 21.08
C CYS A 190 7.31 -4.34 19.98
N PHE A 191 7.65 -3.23 19.34
CA PHE A 191 8.54 -3.15 18.18
C PHE A 191 10.00 -2.99 18.61
N PRO A 192 10.92 -3.87 18.17
CA PRO A 192 12.34 -3.74 18.46
C PRO A 192 12.96 -2.51 17.77
N ASP A 193 14.05 -1.99 18.36
CA ASP A 193 14.78 -0.79 17.92
C ASP A 193 15.05 -0.73 16.40
N ARG A 194 15.19 0.49 15.86
CA ARG A 194 15.48 0.80 14.44
C ARG A 194 16.63 -0.01 13.84
N GLU A 195 17.55 -0.54 14.65
CA GLU A 195 18.65 -1.40 14.20
C GLU A 195 18.21 -2.81 13.74
N ARG A 196 17.05 -3.32 14.18
CA ARG A 196 16.50 -4.63 13.80
C ARG A 196 15.34 -4.51 12.82
N TYR A 197 15.50 -3.71 11.77
CA TYR A 197 14.50 -3.44 10.73
C TYR A 197 13.81 -4.69 10.15
N PHE A 198 14.50 -5.83 9.98
CA PHE A 198 13.87 -7.08 9.56
C PHE A 198 12.84 -7.64 10.58
N SER A 199 13.13 -7.48 11.87
CA SER A 199 12.23 -7.90 12.95
C SER A 199 11.04 -6.95 13.07
N THR A 200 11.27 -5.64 12.91
CA THR A 200 10.22 -4.62 12.90
C THR A 200 9.26 -4.87 11.74
N PHE A 201 9.79 -5.13 10.53
CA PHE A 201 9.00 -5.52 9.37
C PHE A 201 8.12 -6.76 9.63
N GLY A 202 8.71 -7.83 10.16
CA GLY A 202 7.97 -9.06 10.46
C GLY A 202 6.87 -8.86 11.50
N MET A 203 7.13 -8.04 12.51
CA MET A 203 6.15 -7.75 13.54
C MET A 203 5.01 -6.84 13.04
N SER A 204 5.31 -5.87 12.17
CA SER A 204 4.30 -5.04 11.51
C SER A 204 3.35 -5.90 10.68
N VAL A 205 3.88 -6.85 9.91
CA VAL A 205 3.07 -7.80 9.13
C VAL A 205 2.11 -8.60 10.02
N LEU A 206 2.60 -9.10 11.16
CA LEU A 206 1.77 -9.85 12.11
C LEU A 206 0.67 -8.99 12.71
N ILE A 207 1.00 -7.77 13.15
CA ILE A 207 0.04 -6.85 13.78
C ILE A 207 -1.01 -6.39 12.77
N ILE A 208 -0.61 -6.06 11.54
CA ILE A 208 -1.54 -5.72 10.45
C ILE A 208 -2.50 -6.90 10.22
N GLY A 209 -1.98 -8.12 10.10
CA GLY A 209 -2.80 -9.32 9.92
C GLY A 209 -3.82 -9.54 11.05
N ILE A 210 -3.41 -9.34 12.31
CA ILE A 210 -4.29 -9.47 13.49
C ILE A 210 -5.35 -8.36 13.49
N LEU A 211 -4.97 -7.11 13.23
CA LEU A 211 -5.90 -5.98 13.23
C LEU A 211 -6.91 -6.06 12.08
N CYS A 212 -6.50 -6.56 10.90
CA CYS A 212 -7.38 -6.79 9.77
C CYS A 212 -8.33 -7.99 9.97
N TRP A 213 -8.09 -8.85 10.96
CA TRP A 213 -8.98 -9.97 11.30
C TRP A 213 -10.19 -9.56 12.15
N ILE A 214 -10.00 -8.51 12.97
CA ILE A 214 -11.00 -7.94 13.90
C ILE A 214 -12.09 -7.21 13.09
#